data_AF-A0A1E7GEC9-F1
#
_entry.id   AF-A0A1E7GEC9-F1
#
_cell.length_a   1.000
_cell.length_b   1.000
_cell.length_c   1.000
_cell.angle_alpha   90.00
_cell.angle_beta   90.00
_cell.angle_gamma   90.00
#
_symmetry.space_group_name_H-M   'P 1'
#
loop_
_entity.id
_entity.type
_entity.pdbx_description
1 polymer ?
#
loop_
_entity_poly.entity_id
_entity_poly.type
_entity_poly.pdbx_seq_one_letter_code
_entity_poly.pdbx_strand_id
1 'polypeptide(L)'
;MKINKQKAIAAFLVVILIAFIPLGAAAPIGASESATVKAAKSWIGVKVVHGGNDRSSIDCSHLVYRVYKQVGAKSIVFQTVANMKKNKYYVTTTSPRPGDVIFWKKDVTKNGKKYWLAAHVGIYIGNGKFIHASDETRKVTTDSISGMYKDGMPYYARWSHT
;
A
#
# COMPACT_ATOMS: atom_id res chain seq x y z
N MET A 1 30.60 31.49 -70.82
CA MET A 1 31.05 30.08 -70.73
C MET A 1 30.82 29.58 -69.30
N LYS A 2 29.90 28.61 -69.17
CA LYS A 2 29.54 27.74 -68.02
C LYS A 2 29.12 28.38 -66.67
N ILE A 3 27.79 28.51 -66.57
CA ILE A 3 26.95 28.47 -65.37
C ILE A 3 27.16 27.14 -64.64
N ASN A 4 27.48 27.15 -63.34
CA ASN A 4 27.41 25.94 -62.51
C ASN A 4 26.01 25.80 -61.91
N LYS A 5 25.29 24.82 -62.44
CA LYS A 5 23.95 24.39 -62.04
C LYS A 5 24.05 23.46 -60.83
N GLN A 6 22.93 23.42 -60.09
CA GLN A 6 22.45 22.36 -59.18
C GLN A 6 22.73 22.61 -57.68
N LYS A 7 21.75 22.63 -56.77
CA LYS A 7 20.29 22.44 -56.79
C LYS A 7 19.76 23.02 -55.47
N ALA A 8 18.74 23.88 -55.53
CA ALA A 8 17.81 24.07 -54.41
C ALA A 8 16.67 23.07 -54.60
N ILE A 9 16.40 22.21 -53.61
CA ILE A 9 15.13 21.48 -53.49
C ILE A 9 14.75 21.44 -52.00
N ALA A 10 13.55 21.95 -51.73
CA ALA A 10 12.84 21.92 -50.46
C ALA A 10 12.11 20.58 -50.25
N ALA A 11 11.77 20.28 -48.98
CA ALA A 11 10.63 19.49 -48.45
C ALA A 11 11.10 18.55 -47.30
N PHE A 12 10.74 18.77 -46.03
CA PHE A 12 9.47 18.49 -45.32
C PHE A 12 9.40 17.07 -44.70
N LEU A 13 9.45 17.04 -43.35
CA LEU A 13 8.95 16.03 -42.40
C LEU A 13 9.51 14.60 -42.45
N VAL A 14 9.19 13.83 -41.38
CA VAL A 14 9.38 12.35 -41.19
C VAL A 14 10.72 12.07 -40.44
N VAL A 15 10.83 11.66 -39.17
CA VAL A 15 9.99 10.84 -38.26
C VAL A 15 10.41 11.08 -36.80
N ILE A 16 9.43 11.25 -35.90
CA ILE A 16 9.55 10.94 -34.47
C ILE A 16 9.76 9.43 -34.34
N LEU A 17 10.98 8.99 -33.99
CA LEU A 17 11.22 7.59 -33.57
C LEU A 17 12.01 7.56 -32.26
N ILE A 18 11.26 7.72 -31.18
CA ILE A 18 11.20 6.77 -30.07
C ILE A 18 12.52 6.02 -29.81
N ALA A 19 13.33 6.55 -28.89
CA ALA A 19 14.04 5.67 -27.96
C ALA A 19 13.10 5.47 -26.76
N PHE A 20 12.36 4.36 -26.78
CA PHE A 20 11.67 3.78 -25.63
C PHE A 20 12.75 3.46 -24.58
N ILE A 21 13.11 4.44 -23.76
CA ILE A 21 13.68 4.13 -22.45
C ILE A 21 12.48 3.63 -21.65
N PRO A 22 12.46 2.38 -21.16
CA PRO A 22 11.50 2.04 -20.13
C PRO A 22 11.90 2.91 -18.95
N LEU A 23 11.14 3.99 -18.76
CA LEU A 23 11.20 4.81 -17.57
C LEU A 23 10.66 3.92 -16.44
N GLY A 24 11.49 2.98 -15.99
CA GLY A 24 11.35 2.35 -14.70
C GLY A 24 11.25 3.52 -13.74
N ALA A 25 10.07 3.72 -13.19
CA ALA A 25 9.80 4.79 -12.24
C ALA A 25 10.72 4.58 -11.04
N ALA A 26 11.93 5.16 -11.11
CA ALA A 26 12.71 5.45 -9.93
C ALA A 26 11.82 6.40 -9.12
N ALA A 27 11.29 5.89 -8.00
CA ALA A 27 10.58 6.72 -7.04
C ALA A 27 11.46 7.94 -6.74
N PRO A 28 10.91 9.17 -6.77
CA PRO A 28 11.73 10.37 -6.61
C PRO A 28 12.53 10.28 -5.32
N ILE A 29 13.86 10.38 -5.45
CA ILE A 29 14.80 10.54 -4.35
C ILE A 29 14.40 11.84 -3.64
N GLY A 30 13.67 11.72 -2.53
CA GLY A 30 13.13 12.86 -1.78
C GLY A 30 11.65 12.78 -1.40
N ALA A 31 10.89 11.74 -1.77
CA ALA A 31 9.55 11.54 -1.22
C ALA A 31 9.64 11.22 0.28
N SER A 32 9.41 12.23 1.13
CA SER A 32 9.26 12.03 2.58
C SER A 32 8.29 10.88 2.82
N GLU A 33 8.71 9.91 3.62
CA GLU A 33 7.86 8.80 4.03
C GLU A 33 6.55 9.35 4.60
N SER A 34 5.41 8.78 4.16
CA SER A 34 4.09 9.16 4.66
C SER A 34 4.08 9.07 6.19
N ALA A 35 3.54 10.09 6.87
CA ALA A 35 3.44 10.11 8.33
C ALA A 35 2.77 8.84 8.88
N THR A 36 1.79 8.29 8.14
CA THR A 36 1.11 7.03 8.46
C THR A 36 2.06 5.84 8.44
N VAL A 37 2.97 5.78 7.47
CA VAL A 37 3.97 4.70 7.39
C VAL A 37 4.98 4.84 8.52
N LYS A 38 5.48 6.06 8.79
CA LYS A 38 6.37 6.31 9.93
C LYS A 38 5.71 5.91 11.26
N ALA A 39 4.45 6.28 11.45
CA ALA A 39 3.66 5.86 12.60
C ALA A 39 3.54 4.34 12.68
N ALA A 40 3.17 3.65 11.59
CA ALA A 40 3.08 2.20 11.53
C ALA A 40 4.41 1.50 11.85
N LYS A 41 5.53 1.98 11.30
CA LYS A 41 6.87 1.46 11.60
C LYS A 41 7.22 1.54 13.08
N SER A 42 6.76 2.58 13.78
CA SER A 42 7.00 2.70 15.22
C SER A 42 6.39 1.55 16.04
N TRP A 43 5.41 0.81 15.50
CA TRP A 43 4.76 -0.33 16.16
C TRP A 43 5.47 -1.66 15.93
N ILE A 44 6.41 -1.75 14.99
CA ILE A 44 7.14 -2.99 14.70
C ILE A 44 7.76 -3.55 15.99
N GLY A 45 7.59 -4.86 16.22
CA GLY A 45 8.07 -5.56 17.39
C GLY A 45 7.11 -5.62 18.58
N VAL A 46 6.05 -4.78 18.61
CA VAL A 46 4.99 -4.86 19.63
C VAL A 46 4.34 -6.25 19.58
N LYS A 47 4.10 -6.84 20.75
CA LYS A 47 3.49 -8.17 20.88
C LYS A 47 2.07 -8.19 20.30
N VAL A 48 1.71 -9.26 19.61
CA VAL A 48 0.37 -9.44 19.07
C VAL A 48 -0.46 -10.35 19.96
N VAL A 49 -1.58 -9.81 20.44
CA VAL A 49 -2.59 -10.52 21.23
C VAL A 49 -3.95 -10.04 20.75
N HIS A 50 -4.90 -10.96 20.58
CA HIS A 50 -6.26 -10.63 20.19
C HIS A 50 -6.89 -9.67 21.21
N GLY A 51 -7.48 -8.57 20.75
CA GLY A 51 -8.05 -7.53 21.61
C GLY A 51 -7.01 -6.60 22.26
N GLY A 52 -5.71 -6.85 22.06
CA GLY A 52 -4.66 -5.92 22.48
C GLY A 52 -4.84 -4.57 21.80
N ASN A 53 -4.63 -3.49 22.53
CA ASN A 53 -4.95 -2.15 22.06
C ASN A 53 -3.89 -1.10 22.37
N ASP A 54 -2.69 -1.48 22.84
CA ASP A 54 -1.64 -0.55 23.28
C ASP A 54 -0.22 -1.08 22.98
N ARG A 55 0.80 -0.43 23.56
CA ARG A 55 2.21 -0.78 23.35
C ARG A 55 2.64 -2.07 24.03
N SER A 56 1.86 -2.58 24.99
CA SER A 56 2.11 -3.87 25.65
C SER A 56 1.66 -5.01 24.75
N SER A 57 0.50 -4.86 24.10
CA SER A 57 0.06 -5.76 23.03
C SER A 57 -0.99 -5.14 22.11
N ILE A 58 -1.05 -5.59 20.86
CA ILE A 58 -1.96 -5.04 19.86
C ILE A 58 -2.56 -6.08 18.91
N ASP A 59 -3.78 -5.84 18.43
CA ASP A 59 -4.40 -6.56 17.32
C ASP A 59 -4.36 -5.77 15.99
N CYS A 60 -4.78 -6.40 14.90
CA CYS A 60 -4.71 -5.80 13.56
C CYS A 60 -5.56 -4.53 13.40
N SER A 61 -6.78 -4.52 13.93
CA SER A 61 -7.69 -3.37 13.84
C SER A 61 -7.28 -2.22 14.74
N HIS A 62 -6.84 -2.53 15.97
CA HIS A 62 -6.27 -1.56 16.89
C HIS A 62 -4.98 -0.96 16.36
N LEU A 63 -4.12 -1.74 15.68
CA LEU A 63 -2.93 -1.21 15.02
C LEU A 63 -3.29 -0.10 14.01
N VAL A 64 -4.23 -0.38 13.11
CA VAL A 64 -4.69 0.62 12.12
C VAL A 64 -5.29 1.85 12.81
N TYR A 65 -6.19 1.63 13.79
CA TYR A 65 -6.78 2.71 14.57
C TYR A 65 -5.73 3.59 15.25
N ARG A 66 -4.76 2.99 15.95
CA ARG A 66 -3.70 3.70 16.67
C ARG A 66 -2.79 4.47 15.72
N VAL A 67 -2.46 3.90 14.57
CA VAL A 67 -1.66 4.56 13.53
C VAL A 67 -2.37 5.80 13.00
N TYR A 68 -3.64 5.70 12.59
CA TYR A 68 -4.40 6.87 12.11
C TYR A 68 -4.62 7.90 13.20
N LYS A 69 -4.86 7.47 14.45
CA LYS A 69 -4.96 8.39 15.60
C LYS A 69 -3.66 9.14 15.85
N GLN A 70 -2.50 8.48 15.75
CA GLN A 70 -1.18 9.08 15.96
C GLN A 70 -0.86 10.17 14.92
N VAL A 71 -1.37 10.03 13.70
CA VAL A 71 -1.20 11.04 12.64
C VAL A 71 -2.34 12.06 12.58
N GLY A 72 -3.25 12.04 13.56
CA GLY A 72 -4.30 13.06 13.68
C GLY A 72 -5.47 12.91 12.69
N ALA A 73 -5.76 11.71 12.20
CA ALA A 73 -6.91 11.48 11.32
C ALA A 73 -8.23 11.90 12.00
N LYS A 74 -8.97 12.83 11.39
CA LYS A 74 -10.23 13.32 11.97
C LYS A 74 -11.31 12.24 11.93
N SER A 75 -12.15 12.26 12.96
CA SER A 75 -13.29 11.34 13.13
C SER A 75 -12.92 9.85 13.15
N ILE A 76 -11.63 9.52 13.32
CA ILE A 76 -11.19 8.15 13.47
C ILE A 76 -11.70 7.60 14.81
N VAL A 77 -12.43 6.49 14.74
CA VAL A 77 -12.91 5.74 15.90
C VAL A 77 -12.52 4.29 15.74
N PHE A 78 -12.35 3.58 16.86
CA PHE A 78 -12.03 2.16 16.81
C PHE A 78 -13.20 1.38 16.20
N GLN A 79 -12.87 0.43 15.32
CA GLN A 79 -13.82 -0.45 14.65
C GLN A 79 -13.17 -1.82 14.42
N THR A 80 -13.96 -2.89 14.48
CA THR A 80 -13.53 -4.21 14.02
C THR A 80 -13.28 -4.20 12.52
N VAL A 81 -12.49 -5.15 12.00
CA VAL A 81 -12.22 -5.25 10.56
C VAL A 81 -13.51 -5.33 9.73
N ALA A 82 -14.52 -6.09 10.21
CA ALA A 82 -15.81 -6.20 9.55
C ALA A 82 -16.54 -4.84 9.42
N ASN A 83 -16.44 -3.98 10.43
CA ASN A 83 -17.03 -2.64 10.42
C ASN A 83 -16.20 -1.67 9.59
N MET A 84 -14.86 -1.76 9.65
CA MET A 84 -13.96 -0.96 8.81
C MET A 84 -14.28 -1.15 7.32
N LYS A 85 -14.54 -2.39 6.89
CA LYS A 85 -14.90 -2.71 5.49
C LYS A 85 -16.21 -2.08 5.01
N LYS A 86 -17.12 -1.75 5.93
CA LYS A 86 -18.42 -1.10 5.65
C LYS A 86 -18.37 0.41 5.85
N ASN A 87 -17.29 0.94 6.41
CA ASN A 87 -17.18 2.35 6.74
C ASN A 87 -16.83 3.18 5.49
N LYS A 88 -17.72 4.10 5.15
CA LYS A 88 -17.62 5.02 3.99
C LYS A 88 -16.35 5.88 3.96
N TYR A 89 -15.67 6.05 5.09
CA TYR A 89 -14.42 6.83 5.15
C TYR A 89 -13.19 6.04 4.70
N TYR A 90 -13.25 4.71 4.65
CA TYR A 90 -12.24 3.89 3.97
C TYR A 90 -12.62 3.75 2.49
N VAL A 91 -12.21 4.71 1.69
CA VAL A 91 -12.54 4.76 0.25
C VAL A 91 -11.62 3.84 -0.53
N THR A 92 -12.18 2.81 -1.16
CA THR A 92 -11.42 1.85 -1.98
C THR A 92 -10.63 2.55 -3.09
N THR A 93 -9.41 2.09 -3.35
CA THR A 93 -8.55 2.63 -4.40
C THR A 93 -7.83 1.52 -5.18
N THR A 94 -7.64 1.74 -6.48
CA THR A 94 -6.86 0.87 -7.39
C THR A 94 -5.41 1.33 -7.55
N SER A 95 -5.08 2.52 -7.06
CA SER A 95 -3.74 3.11 -7.11
C SER A 95 -3.24 3.37 -5.68
N PRO A 96 -2.88 2.31 -4.93
CA PRO A 96 -2.52 2.43 -3.53
C PRO A 96 -1.21 3.20 -3.35
N ARG A 97 -1.16 3.98 -2.28
CA ARG A 97 0.02 4.76 -1.85
C ARG A 97 0.45 4.31 -0.46
N PRO A 98 1.74 4.43 -0.10
CA PRO A 98 2.19 4.15 1.25
C PRO A 98 1.36 4.94 2.28
N GLY A 99 0.78 4.23 3.26
CA GLY A 99 -0.14 4.75 4.25
C GLY A 99 -1.62 4.41 4.02
N ASP A 100 -1.98 3.82 2.87
CA ASP A 100 -3.31 3.25 2.67
C ASP A 100 -3.49 1.96 3.48
N VAL A 101 -4.74 1.60 3.77
CA VAL A 101 -5.08 0.35 4.44
C VAL A 101 -5.21 -0.77 3.42
N ILE A 102 -4.67 -1.94 3.74
CA ILE A 102 -4.86 -3.18 2.98
C ILE A 102 -5.82 -4.11 3.72
N PHE A 103 -6.79 -4.65 2.98
CA PHE A 103 -7.77 -5.64 3.41
C PHE A 103 -7.73 -6.85 2.47
N TRP A 104 -8.37 -7.96 2.85
CA TRP A 104 -8.52 -9.15 2.00
C TRP A 104 -9.98 -9.53 1.81
N LYS A 105 -10.30 -10.11 0.64
CA LYS A 105 -11.68 -10.51 0.29
C LYS A 105 -12.05 -11.89 0.80
N LYS A 106 -11.08 -12.81 0.94
CA LYS A 106 -11.35 -14.20 1.29
C LYS A 106 -10.30 -14.80 2.21
N ASP A 107 -10.72 -15.80 2.98
CA ASP A 107 -9.84 -16.68 3.73
C ASP A 107 -9.07 -17.59 2.78
N VAL A 108 -7.92 -18.08 3.25
CA VAL A 108 -7.05 -18.98 2.49
C VAL A 108 -6.70 -20.19 3.34
N THR A 109 -6.66 -21.37 2.73
CA THR A 109 -6.08 -22.57 3.36
C THR A 109 -4.82 -22.94 2.60
N LYS A 110 -3.70 -23.10 3.31
CA LYS A 110 -2.42 -23.50 2.72
C LYS A 110 -1.75 -24.53 3.63
N ASN A 111 -1.32 -25.65 3.06
CA ASN A 111 -0.70 -26.76 3.79
C ASN A 111 -1.54 -27.23 4.99
N GLY A 112 -2.86 -27.34 4.82
CA GLY A 112 -3.79 -27.74 5.89
C GLY A 112 -4.07 -26.67 6.96
N LYS A 113 -3.39 -25.52 6.93
CA LYS A 113 -3.59 -24.40 7.87
C LYS A 113 -4.54 -23.36 7.27
N LYS A 114 -5.56 -22.96 8.03
CA LYS A 114 -6.49 -21.89 7.68
C LYS A 114 -5.96 -20.52 8.11
N TYR A 115 -6.08 -19.55 7.22
CA TYR A 115 -5.72 -18.14 7.41
C TYR A 115 -6.99 -17.29 7.25
N TRP A 116 -7.39 -16.63 8.33
CA TRP A 116 -8.60 -15.79 8.41
C TRP A 116 -8.37 -14.41 7.81
N LEU A 117 -7.86 -14.36 6.58
CA LEU A 117 -7.46 -13.11 5.93
C LEU A 117 -8.66 -12.17 5.72
N ALA A 118 -9.87 -12.69 5.49
CA ALA A 118 -11.06 -11.85 5.37
C ALA A 118 -11.37 -11.07 6.67
N ALA A 119 -10.84 -11.48 7.81
CA ALA A 119 -10.93 -10.77 9.08
C ALA A 119 -9.65 -10.02 9.46
N HIS A 120 -8.68 -9.90 8.55
CA HIS A 120 -7.38 -9.26 8.79
C HIS A 120 -7.24 -7.90 8.08
N VAL A 121 -6.33 -7.07 8.58
CA VAL A 121 -6.05 -5.72 8.06
C VAL A 121 -4.59 -5.32 8.32
N GLY A 122 -4.05 -4.42 7.49
CA GLY A 122 -2.72 -3.83 7.69
C GLY A 122 -2.56 -2.46 7.02
N ILE A 123 -1.35 -1.90 7.13
CA ILE A 123 -0.97 -0.63 6.49
C ILE A 123 -0.04 -0.92 5.32
N TYR A 124 -0.42 -0.56 4.10
CA TYR A 124 0.42 -0.67 2.92
C TYR A 124 1.60 0.33 3.02
N ILE A 125 2.82 -0.14 2.76
CA ILE A 125 4.03 0.69 2.88
C ILE A 125 4.78 0.89 1.56
N GLY A 126 4.15 0.53 0.43
CA GLY A 126 4.78 0.56 -0.89
C GLY A 126 5.50 -0.74 -1.23
N ASN A 127 5.96 -0.85 -2.48
CA ASN A 127 6.80 -1.95 -2.98
C ASN A 127 6.24 -3.35 -2.70
N GLY A 128 4.92 -3.50 -2.73
CA GLY A 128 4.26 -4.78 -2.45
C GLY A 128 4.46 -5.28 -1.02
N LYS A 129 4.64 -4.38 -0.04
CA LYS A 129 4.82 -4.70 1.38
C LYS A 129 3.79 -3.99 2.26
N PHE A 130 3.56 -4.54 3.44
CA PHE A 130 2.63 -3.99 4.42
C PHE A 130 3.09 -4.29 5.86
N ILE A 131 2.66 -3.45 6.80
CA ILE A 131 2.85 -3.65 8.24
C ILE A 131 1.53 -4.15 8.84
N HIS A 132 1.59 -5.17 9.68
CA HIS A 132 0.41 -5.72 10.35
C HIS A 132 0.77 -6.41 11.68
N ALA A 133 -0.25 -6.65 12.49
CA ALA A 133 -0.18 -7.60 13.59
C ALA A 133 -0.16 -9.02 13.02
N SER A 134 0.99 -9.70 13.06
CA SER A 134 1.14 -11.05 12.49
C SER A 134 0.84 -12.11 13.53
N ASP A 135 -0.15 -12.95 13.24
CA ASP A 135 -0.46 -14.12 14.07
C ASP A 135 0.66 -15.16 14.05
N GLU A 136 1.43 -15.24 12.95
CA GLU A 136 2.52 -16.20 12.79
C GLU A 136 3.73 -15.83 13.63
N THR A 137 4.18 -14.58 13.55
CA THR A 137 5.34 -14.11 14.32
C THR A 137 5.00 -13.65 15.72
N ARG A 138 3.69 -13.54 16.04
CA ARG A 138 3.15 -13.01 17.30
C ARG A 138 3.64 -11.59 17.62
N LYS A 139 4.01 -10.83 16.59
CA LYS A 139 4.50 -9.46 16.68
C LYS A 139 3.98 -8.63 15.51
N VAL A 140 3.98 -7.30 15.69
CA VAL A 140 3.82 -6.39 14.56
C VAL A 140 5.07 -6.50 13.70
N THR A 141 4.89 -6.84 12.42
CA THR A 141 5.98 -7.08 11.48
C THR A 141 5.65 -6.51 10.10
N THR A 142 6.63 -6.54 9.21
CA THR A 142 6.47 -6.26 7.79
C THR A 142 6.49 -7.56 7.01
N ASP A 143 5.51 -7.75 6.13
CA ASP A 143 5.45 -8.88 5.20
C ASP A 143 5.26 -8.41 3.76
N SER A 144 5.63 -9.27 2.81
CA SER A 144 5.37 -9.09 1.38
C SER A 144 3.96 -9.57 1.02
N ILE A 145 3.30 -8.84 0.11
CA ILE A 145 1.98 -9.18 -0.44
C ILE A 145 2.16 -10.24 -1.54
N SER A 146 2.59 -11.42 -1.11
CA SER A 146 2.87 -12.59 -1.94
C SER A 146 2.33 -13.86 -1.28
N GLY A 147 2.25 -14.96 -2.03
CA GLY A 147 1.72 -16.22 -1.52
C GLY A 147 0.30 -16.05 -0.96
N MET A 148 0.07 -16.50 0.27
CA MET A 148 -1.25 -16.48 0.90
C MET A 148 -1.88 -15.08 0.96
N TYR A 149 -1.07 -14.03 1.16
CA TYR A 149 -1.56 -12.66 1.18
C TYR A 149 -2.00 -12.17 -0.20
N LYS A 150 -1.40 -12.68 -1.28
CA LYS A 150 -1.89 -12.44 -2.65
C LYS A 150 -3.12 -13.28 -2.93
N ASP A 151 -3.11 -14.56 -2.54
CA ASP A 151 -4.20 -15.50 -2.76
C ASP A 151 -5.49 -15.07 -2.06
N GLY A 152 -5.40 -14.37 -0.92
CA GLY A 152 -6.54 -13.78 -0.21
C GLY A 152 -7.22 -12.61 -0.94
N MET A 153 -6.76 -12.26 -2.14
CA MET A 153 -7.30 -11.19 -3.00
C MET A 153 -7.35 -9.84 -2.27
N PRO A 154 -6.18 -9.23 -2.00
CA PRO A 154 -6.12 -7.99 -1.27
C PRO A 154 -6.74 -6.85 -2.07
N TYR A 155 -7.27 -5.87 -1.36
CA TYR A 155 -7.69 -4.59 -1.90
C TYR A 155 -7.32 -3.47 -0.93
N TYR A 156 -7.26 -2.24 -1.43
CA TYR A 156 -6.74 -1.11 -0.69
C TYR A 156 -7.84 -0.07 -0.49
N ALA A 157 -7.79 0.62 0.64
CA ALA A 157 -8.65 1.75 0.89
C ALA A 157 -7.88 2.88 1.58
N ARG A 158 -8.26 4.11 1.25
CA ARG A 158 -7.66 5.33 1.80
C ARG A 158 -8.64 5.99 2.75
N TRP A 159 -8.15 6.41 3.92
CA TRP A 159 -8.94 7.23 4.82
C TRP A 159 -9.18 8.60 4.17
N SER A 160 -10.44 8.93 3.89
CA SER A 160 -10.85 10.11 3.11
C SER A 160 -11.43 11.25 3.95
N HIS A 161 -11.26 11.21 5.27
CA HIS A 161 -11.82 12.20 6.16
C HIS A 161 -10.71 12.91 6.95
N THR A 162 -10.27 14.04 6.40
CA THR A 162 -9.24 14.94 6.97
C THR A 162 -9.85 16.10 7.70
#